data_AF-A0A835QMW3-F1
#
_entry.id   AF-A0A835QMW3-F1
#
_cell.length_a   1.000
_cell.length_b   1.000
_cell.length_c   1.000
_cell.angle_alpha   90.00
_cell.angle_beta   90.00
_cell.angle_gamma   90.00
#
_symmetry.space_group_name_H-M   'P 1'
#
loop_
_entity.id
_entity.type
_entity.pdbx_description
1 polymer ?
#
loop_
_entity_poly.entity_id
_entity_poly.type
_entity_poly.pdbx_seq_one_letter_code
_entity_poly.pdbx_strand_id
1 'polypeptide(L)'
;MEFTLEDGESFSTDCSTIVLPGLSIGNFSQLAVDLLISSLRAKRVAYLDEPSVLPCVGNDAYGPLPEGILSLPLEAYESPSHAVALIQQRSPIIKLQLFDFSLDSGKRKQIDAASFMQIYYISSVSDDGTDMDCERLGWKRLEEYRPSERRWKYLNHLADGSLGPEDMLNLDEDLVDDDYYAGLPFASLFTFCKAKGVKVTCLLCYCSEGDNMQESFQLAEAACKLLGFSPDTFNGGTGGWVVPLSWKTVYGPPPDMTLF
;
A
#
# COMPACT_ATOMS: atom_id res chain seq x y z
N MET A 1 -9.30 14.07 6.80
CA MET A 1 -9.40 12.78 7.50
C MET A 1 -9.80 12.97 8.95
N GLU A 2 -11.04 12.61 9.25
CA GLU A 2 -11.52 12.38 10.61
C GLU A 2 -11.45 10.88 10.91
N PHE A 3 -11.57 10.48 12.17
CA PHE A 3 -11.64 9.07 12.54
C PHE A 3 -12.69 8.85 13.61
N THR A 4 -13.31 7.68 13.56
CA THR A 4 -14.25 7.17 14.57
C THR A 4 -13.66 5.89 15.15
N LEU A 5 -13.43 5.88 16.47
CA LEU A 5 -12.96 4.68 17.16
C LEU A 5 -14.07 3.64 17.21
N GLU A 6 -13.69 2.36 17.19
CA GLU A 6 -14.61 1.27 17.48
C GLU A 6 -15.00 1.29 18.97
N ASP A 7 -16.21 0.83 19.30
CA ASP A 7 -16.76 0.96 20.66
C ASP A 7 -15.87 0.29 21.70
N GLY A 8 -15.30 1.08 22.61
CA GLY A 8 -14.42 0.61 23.67
C GLY A 8 -12.95 0.43 23.27
N GLU A 9 -12.59 0.75 22.03
CA GLU A 9 -11.23 0.70 21.53
C GLU A 9 -10.51 2.06 21.64
N SER A 10 -9.18 2.01 21.60
CA SER A 10 -8.30 3.18 21.57
C SER A 10 -7.01 2.81 20.84
N PHE A 11 -6.38 3.76 20.15
CA PHE A 11 -5.08 3.51 19.54
C PHE A 11 -4.03 3.11 20.57
N SER A 12 -3.35 1.99 20.33
CA SER A 12 -2.29 1.50 21.20
C SER A 12 -1.03 2.34 21.06
N THR A 13 -0.40 2.67 22.20
CA THR A 13 0.94 3.26 22.21
C THR A 13 2.05 2.27 21.88
N ASP A 14 1.74 0.97 21.85
CA ASP A 14 2.71 -0.09 21.58
C ASP A 14 2.92 -0.31 20.08
N CYS A 15 2.05 0.26 19.23
CA CYS A 15 2.19 0.20 17.77
C CYS A 15 3.13 1.31 17.27
N SER A 16 4.38 0.95 17.01
CA SER A 16 5.41 1.91 16.56
C SER A 16 5.48 2.07 15.03
N THR A 17 4.85 1.18 14.28
CA THR A 17 4.95 1.12 12.82
C THR A 17 3.57 1.09 12.18
N ILE A 18 3.37 1.86 11.11
CA ILE A 18 2.14 1.84 10.30
C ILE A 18 2.47 1.22 8.93
N VAL A 19 1.67 0.25 8.51
CA VAL A 19 1.68 -0.31 7.15
C VAL A 19 0.46 0.20 6.40
N LEU A 20 0.70 0.80 5.24
CA LEU A 20 -0.33 1.34 4.35
C LEU A 20 -0.20 0.67 2.97
N PRO A 21 -1.31 0.30 2.32
CA PRO A 21 -1.28 -0.24 0.98
C PRO A 21 -1.00 0.89 -0.02
N GLY A 22 -0.07 0.66 -0.94
CA GLY A 22 0.13 1.55 -2.07
C GLY A 22 -0.99 1.38 -3.09
N LEU A 23 -1.81 2.40 -3.34
CA LEU A 23 -2.89 2.33 -4.33
C LEU A 23 -2.31 2.19 -5.74
N SER A 24 -2.52 1.04 -6.36
CA SER A 24 -1.99 0.73 -7.68
C SER A 24 -2.90 -0.22 -8.46
N ILE A 25 -2.54 -0.42 -9.72
CA ILE A 25 -3.11 -1.44 -10.59
C ILE A 25 -3.03 -2.83 -9.91
N GLY A 26 -4.07 -3.65 -10.08
CA GLY A 26 -4.11 -5.03 -9.58
C GLY A 26 -4.49 -5.20 -8.10
N ASN A 27 -4.60 -4.10 -7.33
CA ASN A 27 -4.99 -4.09 -5.90
C ASN A 27 -4.21 -5.05 -4.97
N PHE A 28 -3.05 -5.55 -5.41
CA PHE A 28 -2.29 -6.58 -4.70
C PHE A 28 -1.70 -6.07 -3.37
N SER A 29 -1.50 -4.77 -3.22
CA SER A 29 -1.08 -4.17 -1.95
C SER A 29 -2.21 -4.19 -0.91
N GLN A 30 -3.45 -3.92 -1.31
CA GLN A 30 -4.63 -4.07 -0.44
C GLN A 30 -4.83 -5.54 -0.05
N LEU A 31 -4.64 -6.46 -1.00
CA LEU A 31 -4.66 -7.90 -0.75
C LEU A 31 -3.52 -8.34 0.20
N ALA A 32 -2.32 -7.77 0.08
CA ALA A 32 -1.21 -8.04 0.99
C ALA A 32 -1.53 -7.59 2.43
N VAL A 33 -2.14 -6.41 2.58
CA VAL A 33 -2.61 -5.92 3.89
C VAL A 33 -3.70 -6.82 4.47
N ASP A 34 -4.59 -7.34 3.62
CA ASP A 34 -5.61 -8.33 3.99
C ASP A 34 -5.01 -9.60 4.60
N LEU A 35 -3.94 -10.12 4.00
CA LEU A 35 -3.18 -11.26 4.51
C LEU A 35 -2.54 -10.92 5.86
N LEU A 36 -1.94 -9.73 6.01
CA LEU A 36 -1.35 -9.29 7.27
C LEU A 36 -2.41 -9.16 8.38
N ILE A 37 -3.54 -8.51 8.12
CA ILE A 37 -4.64 -8.36 9.09
C ILE A 37 -5.11 -9.73 9.58
N SER A 38 -5.40 -10.63 8.64
CA SER A 38 -5.90 -11.97 8.96
C SER A 38 -4.87 -12.81 9.71
N SER A 39 -3.61 -12.80 9.28
CA SER A 39 -2.56 -13.68 9.81
C SER A 39 -2.05 -13.23 11.18
N LEU A 40 -1.96 -11.92 11.39
CA LEU A 40 -1.59 -11.29 12.66
C LEU A 40 -2.76 -11.23 13.64
N ARG A 41 -3.98 -11.60 13.20
CA ARG A 41 -5.24 -11.40 13.94
C ARG A 41 -5.36 -9.96 14.45
N ALA A 42 -5.01 -9.01 13.58
CA ALA A 42 -5.09 -7.60 13.89
C ALA A 42 -6.56 -7.22 14.14
N LYS A 43 -6.80 -6.48 15.21
CA LYS A 43 -8.14 -6.02 15.57
C LYS A 43 -8.41 -4.68 14.93
N ARG A 44 -9.60 -4.47 14.40
CA ARG A 44 -10.00 -3.14 13.95
C ARG A 44 -10.16 -2.25 15.19
N VAL A 45 -9.66 -1.02 15.09
CA VAL A 45 -9.70 -0.03 16.18
C VAL A 45 -10.36 1.27 15.76
N ALA A 46 -10.42 1.57 14.46
CA ALA A 46 -11.04 2.77 13.95
C ALA A 46 -11.51 2.66 12.50
N TYR A 47 -12.47 3.50 12.18
CA TYR A 47 -12.88 3.86 10.83
C TYR A 47 -12.34 5.24 10.49
N LEU A 48 -11.79 5.41 9.30
CA LEU A 48 -11.24 6.68 8.84
C LEU A 48 -12.21 7.29 7.84
N ASP A 49 -12.69 8.50 8.14
CA ASP A 49 -13.59 9.24 7.25
C ASP A 49 -12.78 10.25 6.43
N GLU A 50 -12.76 10.03 5.13
CA GLU A 50 -12.06 10.87 4.17
C GLU A 50 -12.97 11.15 2.96
N PRO A 51 -13.45 12.41 2.79
CA PRO A 51 -14.39 12.77 1.72
C PRO A 51 -13.92 12.43 0.30
N SER A 52 -12.60 12.32 0.09
CA SER A 52 -12.02 11.95 -1.20
C SER A 52 -12.06 10.45 -1.50
N VAL A 53 -12.41 9.58 -0.55
CA VAL A 53 -12.49 8.12 -0.72
C VAL A 53 -13.92 7.73 -1.11
N LEU A 54 -14.09 6.88 -2.12
CA LEU A 54 -15.44 6.43 -2.53
C LEU A 54 -16.15 5.71 -1.37
N PRO A 55 -17.41 6.07 -1.05
CA PRO A 55 -18.15 5.33 -0.05
C PRO A 55 -18.48 3.92 -0.58
N CYS A 56 -18.22 2.93 0.27
CA CYS A 56 -18.59 1.53 0.07
C CYS A 56 -18.92 0.90 1.43
N VAL A 57 -19.75 -0.12 1.42
CA VAL A 57 -20.10 -0.89 2.61
C VAL A 57 -20.19 -2.36 2.22
N GLY A 58 -19.63 -3.23 3.04
CA GLY A 58 -19.66 -4.68 2.85
C GLY A 58 -19.90 -5.41 4.17
N ASN A 59 -20.13 -6.72 4.07
CA ASN A 59 -20.05 -7.60 5.23
C ASN A 59 -18.60 -7.72 5.71
N ASP A 60 -18.41 -8.24 6.92
CA ASP A 60 -17.10 -8.60 7.46
C ASP A 60 -16.30 -9.44 6.45
N ALA A 61 -15.11 -8.93 6.10
CA ALA A 61 -14.20 -9.54 5.14
C ALA A 61 -13.38 -10.71 5.72
N TYR A 62 -13.26 -10.81 7.05
CA TYR A 62 -12.30 -11.69 7.72
C TYR A 62 -12.95 -12.84 8.49
N GLY A 63 -14.02 -12.56 9.24
CA GLY A 63 -14.67 -13.53 10.12
C GLY A 63 -15.71 -14.42 9.43
N PRO A 64 -15.80 -15.72 9.79
CA PRO A 64 -16.85 -16.62 9.30
C PRO A 64 -18.20 -16.43 9.99
N LEU A 65 -18.22 -15.66 11.09
CA LEU A 65 -19.42 -15.41 11.87
C LEU A 65 -20.04 -14.08 11.44
N PRO A 66 -21.36 -14.02 11.23
CA PRO A 66 -22.04 -12.77 10.93
C PRO A 66 -22.19 -11.96 12.22
N GLU A 67 -21.12 -11.29 12.63
CA GLU A 67 -21.08 -10.48 13.85
C GLU A 67 -21.83 -9.14 13.71
N GLY A 68 -22.35 -8.85 12.51
CA GLY A 68 -23.00 -7.57 12.19
C GLY A 68 -22.01 -6.42 11.99
N ILE A 69 -20.71 -6.75 11.98
CA ILE A 69 -19.62 -5.83 11.69
C ILE A 69 -19.59 -5.55 10.18
N LEU A 70 -19.73 -4.28 9.82
CA LEU A 70 -19.59 -3.83 8.44
C LEU A 70 -18.12 -3.53 8.13
N SER A 71 -17.69 -3.88 6.91
CA SER A 71 -16.45 -3.37 6.33
C SER A 71 -16.72 -2.04 5.64
N LEU A 72 -15.91 -1.04 5.97
CA LEU A 72 -15.98 0.33 5.45
C LEU A 72 -14.82 0.64 4.49
N PRO A 73 -14.83 1.81 3.81
CA PRO A 73 -13.85 2.13 2.78
C PRO A 73 -12.42 2.24 3.29
N LEU A 74 -12.24 2.72 4.52
CA LEU A 74 -10.94 2.99 5.09
C LEU A 74 -10.99 2.65 6.59
N GLU A 75 -10.20 1.66 6.97
CA GLU A 75 -10.25 1.02 8.29
C GLU A 75 -8.84 0.91 8.86
N ALA A 76 -8.68 1.13 10.17
CA ALA A 76 -7.43 0.96 10.89
C ALA A 76 -7.51 -0.27 11.79
N TYR A 77 -6.47 -1.11 11.69
CA TYR A 77 -6.29 -2.32 12.47
C TYR A 77 -5.00 -2.25 13.27
N GLU A 78 -4.95 -2.88 14.43
CA GLU A 78 -3.75 -2.95 15.27
C GLU A 78 -3.42 -4.39 15.68
N SER A 79 -2.13 -4.68 15.74
CA SER A 79 -1.58 -5.87 16.38
C SER A 79 -0.48 -5.43 17.35
N PRO A 80 -0.84 -5.12 18.62
CA PRO A 80 0.13 -4.68 19.62
C PRO A 80 1.23 -5.72 19.88
N SER A 81 0.92 -7.02 19.77
CA SER A 81 1.90 -8.10 19.88
C SER A 81 2.99 -8.07 18.81
N HIS A 82 2.76 -7.36 17.70
CA HIS A 82 3.71 -7.17 16.61
C HIS A 82 4.11 -5.69 16.45
N ALA A 83 3.70 -4.81 17.37
CA ALA A 83 3.96 -3.38 17.35
C ALA A 83 3.59 -2.69 16.02
N VAL A 84 2.52 -3.14 15.36
CA VAL A 84 2.11 -2.65 14.04
C VAL A 84 0.65 -2.23 13.99
N ALA A 85 0.40 -1.11 13.32
CA ALA A 85 -0.91 -0.71 12.85
C ALA A 85 -0.99 -0.89 11.33
N LEU A 86 -2.13 -1.32 10.83
CA LEU A 86 -2.39 -1.64 9.44
C LEU A 86 -3.58 -0.80 8.98
N ILE A 87 -3.43 -0.06 7.89
CA ILE A 87 -4.55 0.65 7.27
C ILE A 87 -5.04 -0.18 6.09
N GLN A 88 -6.33 -0.48 6.03
CA GLN A 88 -6.94 -1.12 4.87
C GLN A 88 -7.80 -0.12 4.11
N GLN A 89 -7.62 -0.04 2.81
CA GLN A 89 -8.41 0.81 1.92
C GLN A 89 -9.15 -0.05 0.89
N ARG A 90 -10.48 -0.08 0.95
CA ARG A 90 -11.34 -0.92 0.10
C ARG A 90 -11.81 -0.24 -1.17
N SER A 91 -11.80 1.08 -1.22
CA SER A 91 -12.31 1.84 -2.36
C SER A 91 -11.29 2.88 -2.86
N PRO A 92 -11.36 3.27 -4.14
CA PRO A 92 -10.40 4.21 -4.69
C PRO A 92 -10.70 5.65 -4.25
N ILE A 93 -9.72 6.52 -4.47
CA ILE A 93 -9.82 7.97 -4.25
C ILE A 93 -10.45 8.61 -5.51
N ILE A 94 -11.51 9.41 -5.34
CA ILE A 94 -12.31 9.98 -6.44
C ILE A 94 -11.58 11.10 -7.17
N LYS A 95 -10.76 11.87 -6.45
CA LYS A 95 -9.93 12.95 -6.99
C LYS A 95 -8.98 13.48 -5.91
N LEU A 96 -7.67 13.41 -6.15
CA LEU A 96 -6.78 14.43 -5.59
C LEU A 96 -6.92 15.65 -6.47
N GLN A 97 -7.29 16.80 -5.90
CA GLN A 97 -7.30 18.09 -6.60
C GLN A 97 -5.91 18.53 -7.12
N LEU A 98 -4.84 17.77 -6.84
CA LEU A 98 -3.47 18.15 -7.16
C LEU A 98 -2.85 17.39 -8.34
N PHE A 99 -3.41 16.26 -8.79
CA PHE A 99 -2.74 15.46 -9.83
C PHE A 99 -3.75 14.71 -10.71
N ASP A 100 -3.81 15.08 -11.99
CA ASP A 100 -4.36 14.22 -13.03
C ASP A 100 -3.40 13.03 -13.20
N PHE A 101 -3.72 11.94 -12.53
CA PHE A 101 -2.99 10.67 -12.67
C PHE A 101 -3.30 10.08 -14.05
N SER A 102 -2.46 10.37 -15.04
CA SER A 102 -2.44 9.59 -16.27
C SER A 102 -1.90 8.20 -15.94
N LEU A 103 -2.83 7.26 -15.73
CA LEU A 103 -2.56 5.86 -15.37
C LEU A 103 -1.91 5.05 -16.51
N ASP A 104 -1.69 5.63 -17.69
CA ASP A 104 -1.21 4.89 -18.84
C ASP A 104 -0.21 5.70 -19.68
N SER A 105 1.06 5.72 -19.28
CA SER A 105 2.15 6.27 -20.08
C SER A 105 2.67 5.28 -21.15
N GLY A 106 2.03 4.13 -21.35
CA GLY A 106 2.27 3.23 -22.49
C GLY A 106 3.67 2.58 -22.59
N LYS A 107 4.62 2.93 -21.72
CA LYS A 107 5.97 2.32 -21.67
C LYS A 107 6.13 1.46 -20.43
N ARG A 108 5.72 0.21 -20.56
CA ARG A 108 6.05 -0.84 -19.58
C ARG A 108 7.55 -1.12 -19.70
N LYS A 109 8.31 -1.02 -18.60
CA LYS A 109 9.62 -1.70 -18.53
C LYS A 109 9.37 -3.15 -18.93
N GLN A 110 10.07 -3.63 -19.96
CA GLN A 110 9.97 -5.02 -20.38
C GLN A 110 10.67 -5.85 -19.33
N ILE A 111 9.90 -6.26 -18.32
CA ILE A 111 10.38 -7.10 -17.24
C ILE A 111 10.33 -8.52 -17.74
N ASP A 112 11.45 -9.22 -17.58
CA ASP A 112 11.52 -10.63 -17.90
C ASP A 112 10.56 -11.40 -16.99
N ALA A 113 9.47 -11.92 -17.57
CA ALA A 113 8.48 -12.71 -16.86
C ALA A 113 9.07 -14.02 -16.28
N ALA A 114 10.27 -14.42 -16.70
CA ALA A 114 11.00 -15.56 -16.13
C ALA A 114 11.81 -15.21 -14.87
N SER A 115 11.99 -13.92 -14.56
CA SER A 115 12.65 -13.51 -13.33
C SER A 115 11.70 -13.68 -12.14
N PHE A 116 12.16 -14.36 -11.09
CA PHE A 116 11.47 -14.40 -9.80
C PHE A 116 11.09 -12.96 -9.41
N MET A 117 9.86 -12.76 -8.94
CA MET A 117 9.34 -11.41 -8.72
C MET A 117 10.29 -10.60 -7.84
N GLN A 118 10.83 -9.52 -8.40
CA GLN A 118 11.83 -8.69 -7.74
C GLN A 118 11.13 -7.62 -6.92
N ILE A 119 11.44 -7.56 -5.62
CA ILE A 119 11.07 -6.42 -4.78
C ILE A 119 12.01 -5.25 -5.06
N TYR A 120 11.39 -4.10 -5.29
CA TYR A 120 12.03 -2.80 -5.37
C TYR A 120 11.68 -1.98 -4.14
N TYR A 121 12.53 -1.03 -3.77
CA TYR A 121 12.27 -0.17 -2.65
C TYR A 121 12.73 1.28 -2.87
N ILE A 122 12.16 2.18 -2.10
CA ILE A 122 12.67 3.51 -1.84
C ILE A 122 12.53 3.78 -0.34
N SER A 123 13.57 4.29 0.30
CA SER A 123 13.60 4.55 1.75
C SER A 123 13.98 5.98 2.05
N SER A 124 13.42 6.57 3.10
CA SER A 124 13.79 7.91 3.56
C SER A 124 15.02 7.93 4.47
N VAL A 125 15.65 6.78 4.69
CA VAL A 125 16.86 6.64 5.55
C VAL A 125 18.04 7.42 5.00
N SER A 126 18.13 7.54 3.67
CA SER A 126 19.14 8.35 2.98
C SER A 126 18.47 9.23 1.92
N ASP A 127 19.20 10.25 1.48
CA ASP A 127 18.65 11.20 0.51
C ASP A 127 18.47 10.62 -0.89
N ASP A 128 19.30 9.66 -1.27
CA ASP A 128 19.25 9.00 -2.57
C ASP A 128 18.26 7.80 -2.61
N GLY A 129 17.58 7.52 -1.51
CA GLY A 129 16.56 6.49 -1.41
C GLY A 129 17.09 5.10 -1.01
N THR A 130 18.39 4.97 -0.72
CA THR A 130 19.04 3.71 -0.32
C THR A 130 18.75 3.30 1.11
N ASP A 131 18.83 1.99 1.39
CA ASP A 131 18.64 1.42 2.71
C ASP A 131 19.41 0.10 2.84
N MET A 132 20.37 0.06 3.77
CA MET A 132 21.23 -1.10 3.99
C MET A 132 20.45 -2.35 4.41
N ASP A 133 19.30 -2.21 5.09
CA ASP A 133 18.50 -3.36 5.50
C ASP A 133 17.74 -3.94 4.30
N CYS A 134 17.24 -3.09 3.41
CA CYS A 134 16.60 -3.53 2.15
C CYS A 134 17.63 -4.18 1.20
N GLU A 135 18.83 -3.63 1.10
CA GLU A 135 19.91 -4.21 0.29
C GLU A 135 20.36 -5.58 0.81
N ARG A 136 20.41 -5.76 2.14
CA ARG A 136 20.72 -7.06 2.76
C ARG A 136 19.67 -8.13 2.44
N LEU A 137 18.41 -7.72 2.22
CA LEU A 137 17.32 -8.59 1.78
C LEU A 137 17.37 -8.89 0.27
N GLY A 138 18.35 -8.35 -0.46
CA GLY A 138 18.53 -8.55 -1.90
C GLY A 138 17.57 -7.74 -2.76
N TRP A 139 16.96 -6.69 -2.20
CA TRP A 139 16.01 -5.84 -2.92
C TRP A 139 16.75 -4.73 -3.67
N LYS A 140 16.14 -4.30 -4.78
CA LYS A 140 16.74 -3.26 -5.64
C LYS A 140 16.14 -1.90 -5.32
N ARG A 141 16.97 -0.88 -5.21
CA ARG A 141 16.47 0.51 -5.13
C ARG A 141 15.70 0.84 -6.42
N LEU A 142 14.61 1.59 -6.31
CA LEU A 142 13.92 2.17 -7.47
C LEU A 142 14.85 3.18 -8.16
N GLU A 143 15.32 2.85 -9.36
CA GLU A 143 16.32 3.66 -10.07
C GLU A 143 15.77 5.01 -10.55
N GLU A 144 14.46 5.04 -10.77
CA GLU A 144 13.65 6.19 -11.16
C GLU A 144 13.43 7.17 -10.00
N TYR A 145 13.76 6.79 -8.76
CA TYR A 145 13.84 7.78 -7.69
C TYR A 145 15.11 8.60 -7.85
N ARG A 146 14.92 9.83 -8.33
CA ARG A 146 15.97 10.82 -8.55
C ARG A 146 15.52 12.15 -7.94
N PRO A 147 15.90 12.45 -6.68
CA PRO A 147 15.48 13.67 -5.98
C PRO A 147 15.78 14.96 -6.73
N SER A 148 16.76 14.93 -7.65
CA SER A 148 17.18 16.06 -8.45
C SER A 148 16.33 16.30 -9.71
N GLU A 149 15.47 15.37 -10.09
CA GLU A 149 14.57 15.49 -11.23
C GLU A 149 13.37 16.38 -10.90
N ARG A 150 12.79 16.96 -11.95
CA ARG A 150 11.79 18.04 -11.87
C ARG A 150 10.62 17.73 -10.93
N ARG A 151 9.91 16.59 -11.12
CA ARG A 151 8.76 16.27 -10.28
C ARG A 151 9.11 15.88 -8.85
N TRP A 152 10.20 15.15 -8.65
CA TRP A 152 10.66 14.86 -7.29
C TRP A 152 11.06 16.14 -6.55
N LYS A 153 11.72 17.09 -7.22
CA LYS A 153 11.99 18.44 -6.68
C LYS A 153 10.71 19.19 -6.33
N TYR A 154 9.75 19.20 -7.26
CA TYR A 154 8.45 19.83 -7.03
C TYR A 154 7.77 19.25 -5.78
N LEU A 155 7.71 17.91 -5.65
CA LEU A 155 7.14 17.25 -4.48
C LEU A 155 7.89 17.62 -3.19
N ASN A 156 9.23 17.67 -3.23
CA ASN A 156 10.03 18.06 -2.07
C ASN A 156 9.73 19.50 -1.65
N HIS A 157 9.74 20.46 -2.59
CA HIS A 157 9.41 21.86 -2.31
C HIS A 157 7.97 22.03 -1.81
N LEU A 158 7.02 21.28 -2.38
CA LEU A 158 5.63 21.25 -1.93
C LEU A 158 5.52 20.73 -0.49
N ALA A 159 6.25 19.66 -0.16
CA ALA A 159 6.25 19.08 1.18
C ALA A 159 6.93 19.97 2.24
N ASP A 160 8.00 20.67 1.86
CA ASP A 160 8.73 21.60 2.72
C ASP A 160 8.04 22.99 2.83
N GLY A 161 7.02 23.25 1.98
CA GLY A 161 6.34 24.54 1.91
C GLY A 161 7.17 25.65 1.28
N SER A 162 8.17 25.30 0.48
CA SER A 162 9.14 26.22 -0.15
C SER A 162 8.88 26.48 -1.64
N LEU A 163 7.65 26.26 -2.11
CA LEU A 163 7.27 26.40 -3.52
C LEU A 163 7.56 27.80 -4.06
N GLY A 164 8.35 27.87 -5.13
CA GLY A 164 8.62 29.09 -5.89
C GLY A 164 7.67 29.27 -7.09
N PRO A 165 7.60 30.48 -7.68
CA PRO A 165 6.87 30.72 -8.93
C PRO A 165 7.36 29.86 -10.10
N GLU A 166 8.65 29.53 -10.14
CA GLU A 166 9.27 28.68 -11.17
C GLU A 166 8.82 27.22 -11.08
N ASP A 167 8.50 26.73 -9.88
CA ASP A 167 8.03 25.34 -9.67
C ASP A 167 6.62 25.13 -10.23
N MET A 168 5.77 26.16 -10.15
CA MET A 168 4.39 26.13 -10.65
C MET A 168 4.31 26.18 -12.18
N LEU A 169 5.16 26.99 -12.81
CA LEU A 169 5.27 27.06 -14.28
C LEU A 169 5.79 25.75 -14.89
N ASN A 170 6.46 24.95 -14.06
CA ASN A 170 7.01 23.66 -14.45
C ASN A 170 6.01 22.50 -14.38
N LEU A 171 4.73 22.73 -14.07
CA LEU A 171 3.70 21.67 -14.10
C LEU A 171 2.94 21.62 -15.43
N ASP A 172 2.93 22.72 -16.18
CA ASP A 172 2.14 22.89 -17.41
C ASP A 172 2.82 22.29 -18.67
N GLU A 173 4.04 21.76 -18.55
CA GLU A 173 4.67 21.02 -19.64
C GLU A 173 4.21 19.55 -19.64
N ASP A 174 3.98 18.99 -20.83
CA ASP A 174 3.50 17.63 -21.05
C ASP A 174 4.19 16.61 -20.13
N LEU A 175 3.41 15.69 -19.55
CA LEU A 175 3.88 14.53 -18.79
C LEU A 175 5.05 13.84 -19.53
N VAL A 176 6.27 14.03 -19.04
CA VAL A 176 7.46 13.34 -19.57
C VAL A 176 7.47 11.92 -18.99
N ASP A 177 7.98 10.93 -19.73
CA ASP A 177 7.99 9.53 -19.27
C ASP A 177 8.67 9.33 -17.90
N ASP A 178 9.72 10.12 -17.62
CA ASP A 178 10.49 10.07 -16.36
C ASP A 178 9.65 10.49 -15.13
N ASP A 179 8.53 11.16 -15.36
CA ASP A 179 7.66 11.68 -14.31
C ASP A 179 6.62 10.66 -13.80
N TYR A 180 6.58 9.45 -14.37
CA TYR A 180 5.55 8.46 -14.07
C TYR A 180 5.48 8.12 -12.57
N TYR A 181 6.59 7.68 -11.97
CA TYR A 181 6.62 7.26 -10.56
C TYR A 181 6.39 8.42 -9.60
N ALA A 182 7.01 9.58 -9.87
CA ALA A 182 6.78 10.79 -9.08
C ALA A 182 5.32 11.28 -9.17
N GLY A 183 4.65 10.94 -10.27
CA GLY A 183 3.24 11.21 -10.47
C GLY A 183 2.31 10.25 -9.73
N LEU A 184 2.76 9.15 -9.12
CA LEU A 184 1.89 8.19 -8.43
C LEU A 184 1.60 8.62 -6.98
N PRO A 185 0.45 8.20 -6.39
CA PRO A 185 0.05 8.64 -5.04
C PRO A 185 1.09 8.34 -3.95
N PHE A 186 1.81 7.21 -4.06
CA PHE A 186 2.83 6.83 -3.08
C PHE A 186 3.97 7.85 -3.01
N ALA A 187 4.34 8.48 -4.12
CA ALA A 187 5.46 9.41 -4.19
C ALA A 187 5.20 10.68 -3.38
N SER A 188 3.96 11.19 -3.46
CA SER A 188 3.52 12.30 -2.62
C SER A 188 3.58 11.91 -1.15
N LEU A 189 2.95 10.79 -0.75
CA LEU A 189 2.95 10.34 0.64
C LEU A 189 4.38 10.14 1.17
N PHE A 190 5.24 9.48 0.41
CA PHE A 190 6.65 9.28 0.72
C PHE A 190 7.36 10.61 0.99
N THR A 191 7.20 11.58 0.09
CA THR A 191 7.89 12.87 0.16
C THR A 191 7.41 13.71 1.35
N PHE A 192 6.10 13.75 1.59
CA PHE A 192 5.54 14.43 2.75
C PHE A 192 5.96 13.78 4.08
N CYS A 193 5.98 12.45 4.17
CA CYS A 193 6.48 11.75 5.35
C CYS A 193 7.97 12.04 5.59
N LYS A 194 8.79 11.98 4.53
CA LYS A 194 10.22 12.32 4.58
C LYS A 194 10.45 13.75 5.09
N ALA A 195 9.74 14.75 4.54
CA ALA A 195 9.84 16.15 4.96
C ALA A 195 9.43 16.37 6.43
N LYS A 196 8.51 15.56 6.95
CA LYS A 196 8.12 15.57 8.36
C LYS A 196 9.08 14.80 9.28
N GLY A 197 10.17 14.24 8.74
CA GLY A 197 11.13 13.44 9.51
C GLY A 197 10.60 12.06 9.93
N VAL A 198 9.51 11.60 9.31
CA VAL A 198 8.96 10.26 9.54
C VAL A 198 9.76 9.27 8.69
N LYS A 199 10.29 8.22 9.31
CA LYS A 199 10.95 7.12 8.57
C LYS A 199 9.90 6.40 7.73
N VAL A 200 10.10 6.39 6.42
CA VAL A 200 9.19 5.74 5.46
C VAL A 200 10.00 4.90 4.46
N THR A 201 9.51 3.70 4.21
CA THR A 201 10.03 2.80 3.16
C THR A 201 8.86 2.34 2.32
N CYS A 202 8.90 2.56 1.01
CA CYS A 202 7.91 2.03 0.09
C CYS A 202 8.47 0.78 -0.57
N LEU A 203 7.70 -0.31 -0.53
CA LEU A 203 7.99 -1.56 -1.24
C LEU A 203 7.18 -1.56 -2.54
N LEU A 204 7.86 -1.86 -3.65
CA LEU A 204 7.26 -1.90 -4.98
C LEU A 204 7.55 -3.25 -5.63
N CYS A 205 6.58 -3.78 -6.36
CA CYS A 205 6.79 -4.91 -7.25
C CYS A 205 5.95 -4.71 -8.51
N TYR A 206 6.38 -5.34 -9.60
CA TYR A 206 5.70 -5.24 -10.88
C TYR A 206 4.75 -6.41 -11.07
N CYS A 207 3.46 -6.12 -11.21
CA CYS A 207 2.45 -7.11 -11.52
C CYS A 207 1.73 -6.76 -12.83
N SER A 208 1.18 -7.76 -13.50
CA SER A 208 0.13 -7.57 -14.50
C SER A 208 -1.24 -7.53 -13.82
N GLU A 209 -2.22 -6.88 -14.46
CA GLU A 209 -3.62 -7.03 -14.02
C GLU A 209 -4.08 -8.49 -14.10
N GLY A 210 -4.95 -8.87 -13.17
CA GLY A 210 -5.60 -10.17 -13.16
C GLY A 210 -5.71 -10.73 -11.74
N ASP A 211 -5.47 -12.03 -11.64
CA ASP A 211 -5.39 -12.71 -10.35
C ASP A 211 -4.03 -12.42 -9.71
N ASN A 212 -4.01 -11.50 -8.75
CA ASN A 212 -2.78 -11.08 -8.08
C ASN A 212 -2.64 -11.66 -6.66
N MET A 213 -3.32 -12.77 -6.35
CA MET A 213 -3.21 -13.40 -5.04
C MET A 213 -1.76 -13.76 -4.71
N GLN A 214 -1.02 -14.36 -5.64
CA GLN A 214 0.35 -14.81 -5.40
C GLN A 214 1.33 -13.65 -5.20
N GLU A 215 1.19 -12.58 -5.97
CA GLU A 215 1.93 -11.33 -5.82
C GLU A 215 1.67 -10.69 -4.45
N SER A 216 0.43 -10.78 -3.96
CA SER A 216 0.03 -10.29 -2.65
C SER A 216 0.73 -11.03 -1.51
N PHE A 217 0.86 -12.37 -1.61
CA PHE A 217 1.65 -13.15 -0.66
C PHE A 217 3.11 -12.73 -0.63
N GLN A 218 3.71 -12.52 -1.80
CA GLN A 218 5.12 -12.13 -1.91
C GLN A 218 5.38 -10.74 -1.35
N LEU A 219 4.48 -9.78 -1.61
CA LEU A 219 4.57 -8.45 -1.03
C LEU A 219 4.37 -8.49 0.50
N ALA A 220 3.41 -9.27 0.99
CA ALA A 220 3.19 -9.45 2.41
C ALA A 220 4.41 -10.09 3.09
N GLU A 221 5.03 -11.09 2.46
CA GLU A 221 6.27 -11.71 2.93
C GLU A 221 7.45 -10.72 2.94
N ALA A 222 7.56 -9.87 1.92
CA ALA A 222 8.55 -8.80 1.89
C ALA A 222 8.33 -7.81 3.06
N ALA A 223 7.09 -7.37 3.28
CA ALA A 223 6.76 -6.53 4.43
C ALA A 223 7.13 -7.21 5.76
N CYS A 224 6.83 -8.50 5.94
CA CYS A 224 7.25 -9.26 7.12
C CYS A 224 8.76 -9.28 7.30
N LYS A 225 9.54 -9.53 6.23
CA LYS A 225 11.01 -9.52 6.29
C LYS A 225 11.57 -8.17 6.72
N LEU A 226 11.01 -7.07 6.22
CA LEU A 226 11.43 -5.72 6.62
C LEU A 226 11.08 -5.42 8.08
N LEU A 227 9.92 -5.89 8.54
CA LEU A 227 9.43 -5.70 9.91
C LEU A 227 10.05 -6.69 10.92
N GLY A 228 10.82 -7.68 10.46
CA GLY A 228 11.39 -8.73 11.29
C GLY A 228 10.36 -9.77 11.77
N PHE A 229 9.22 -9.87 11.11
CA PHE A 229 8.20 -10.88 11.42
C PHE A 229 8.59 -12.21 10.78
N SER A 230 8.28 -13.30 11.48
CA SER A 230 8.43 -14.66 10.96
C SER A 230 7.04 -15.22 10.65
N PRO A 231 6.67 -15.44 9.37
CA PRO A 231 5.38 -16.01 9.01
C PRO A 231 5.09 -17.35 9.70
N ASP A 232 6.11 -18.15 10.02
CA ASP A 232 5.95 -19.41 10.76
C ASP A 232 5.35 -19.23 12.17
N THR A 233 5.43 -18.02 12.73
CA THR A 233 4.83 -17.67 14.03
C THR A 233 3.38 -17.21 13.92
N PHE A 234 2.87 -17.06 12.68
CA PHE A 234 1.50 -16.64 12.46
C PHE A 234 0.53 -17.80 12.69
N ASN A 235 -0.75 -17.45 12.90
CA ASN A 235 -1.77 -18.38 13.32
C ASN A 235 -2.44 -19.15 12.16
N GLY A 236 -1.86 -19.13 10.96
CA GLY A 236 -2.38 -19.81 9.78
C GLY A 236 -1.88 -21.24 9.60
N GLY A 237 -2.30 -21.86 8.50
CA GLY A 237 -1.96 -23.24 8.16
C GLY A 237 -0.51 -23.39 7.69
N THR A 238 -0.28 -24.22 6.68
CA THR A 238 1.05 -24.39 6.07
C THR A 238 1.57 -23.04 5.53
N GLY A 239 2.68 -22.55 6.07
CA GLY A 239 3.26 -21.23 5.74
C GLY A 239 2.74 -20.08 6.62
N GLY A 240 1.92 -20.36 7.64
CA GLY A 240 1.48 -19.41 8.67
C GLY A 240 0.47 -18.35 8.22
N TRP A 241 0.26 -18.18 6.92
CA TRP A 241 -0.71 -17.24 6.38
C TRP A 241 -2.16 -17.68 6.60
N VAL A 242 -3.02 -16.72 6.93
CA VAL A 242 -4.47 -16.85 6.96
C VAL A 242 -5.03 -16.06 5.79
N VAL A 243 -5.64 -16.75 4.83
CA VAL A 243 -6.36 -16.12 3.73
C VAL A 243 -7.69 -15.57 4.25
N PRO A 244 -8.01 -14.27 4.02
CA PRO A 244 -9.29 -13.69 4.42
C PRO A 244 -10.48 -14.47 3.86
N LEU A 245 -11.58 -14.49 4.60
CA LEU A 245 -12.78 -15.21 4.16
C LEU A 245 -13.33 -14.66 2.84
N SER A 246 -13.28 -13.35 2.66
CA SER A 246 -13.75 -12.66 1.44
C SER A 246 -13.08 -13.17 0.16
N TRP A 247 -11.87 -13.74 0.26
CA TRP A 247 -11.16 -14.27 -0.90
C TRP A 247 -11.81 -15.53 -1.48
N LYS A 248 -12.62 -16.26 -0.70
CA LYS A 248 -13.32 -17.47 -1.17
C LYS A 248 -14.34 -17.19 -2.27
N THR A 249 -14.78 -15.95 -2.41
CA THR A 249 -15.83 -15.55 -3.37
C THR A 249 -15.33 -14.59 -4.45
N VAL A 250 -14.01 -14.45 -4.61
CA VAL A 250 -13.41 -13.52 -5.60
C VAL A 250 -13.79 -13.90 -7.04
N TYR A 251 -13.98 -15.19 -7.33
CA TYR A 251 -14.45 -15.67 -8.63
C TYR A 251 -15.99 -15.72 -8.74
N GLY A 252 -16.71 -15.19 -7.75
CA GLY A 252 -18.17 -15.23 -7.69
C GLY A 252 -18.73 -16.59 -7.25
N PRO A 253 -20.06 -16.78 -7.35
CA PRO A 253 -20.70 -18.06 -7.07
C PRO A 253 -20.22 -19.13 -8.07
N PRO A 254 -20.31 -20.43 -7.71
CA PRO A 254 -20.02 -21.50 -8.66
C PRO A 254 -20.85 -21.31 -9.93
N PRO A 255 -20.28 -21.63 -11.11
CA PRO A 255 -21.00 -21.46 -12.35
C PRO A 255 -22.25 -22.35 -12.35
N ASP A 256 -23.28 -21.92 -13.07
CA ASP A 256 -24.48 -22.74 -13.23
C ASP A 256 -24.09 -24.06 -13.92
N MET A 257 -24.18 -25.16 -13.15
CA MET A 257 -23.79 -26.49 -13.62
C MET A 257 -24.65 -26.98 -14.79
N THR A 258 -25.79 -26.34 -15.07
CA THR A 258 -26.61 -26.64 -16.26
C THR A 258 -25.98 -26.13 -17.56
N LEU A 259 -24.93 -25.31 -17.49
CA LEU A 259 -24.16 -24.83 -18.63
C LEU A 259 -23.05 -25.79 -19.09
N PHE A 260 -22.82 -26.90 -18.39
CA PHE A 260 -21.77 -27.90 -18.68
C PHE A 260 -22.32 -29.31 -18.89
#